data_AF-A0A7W1MUC4-F1
#
_entry.id   AF-A0A7W1MUC4-F1
#
_cell.length_a   1.000
_cell.length_b   1.000
_cell.length_c   1.000
_cell.angle_alpha   90.00
_cell.angle_beta   90.00
_cell.angle_gamma   90.00
#
_symmetry.space_group_name_H-M   'P 1'
#
loop_
_entity.id
_entity.type
_entity.pdbx_description
1 polymer ?
#
loop_
_entity_poly.entity_id
_entity_poly.type
_entity_poly.pdbx_seq_one_letter_code
_entity_poly.pdbx_strand_id
1 'polypeptide(L)' 'MHSKAHYLFIFENQIQQGPLPPGRVQRMLRDGEITDAALVWRERLTEWQPISSVLQRLAGWSERTASLALSIGEPLP' A
#
# COMPACT_ATOMS: atom_id res chain seq x y z
N MET A 1 -24.54 0.07 0.54
CA MET A 1 -23.25 0.70 0.91
C MET A 1 -22.53 -0.21 1.88
N HIS A 2 -21.66 -1.12 1.42
CA HIS A 2 -20.72 -1.84 2.29
C HIS A 2 -19.44 -2.09 1.49
N SER A 3 -18.48 -1.18 1.60
CA SER A 3 -17.12 -1.43 1.11
C SER A 3 -16.58 -2.64 1.86
N LYS A 4 -16.31 -3.74 1.15
CA LYS A 4 -15.63 -4.92 1.70
C LYS A 4 -14.37 -4.44 2.42
N ALA A 5 -14.40 -4.44 3.74
CA ALA A 5 -13.23 -4.10 4.54
C ALA A 5 -12.24 -5.25 4.37
N HIS A 6 -11.25 -5.04 3.50
CA HIS A 6 -10.14 -5.96 3.33
C HIS A 6 -9.23 -5.82 4.56
N TYR A 7 -9.29 -6.77 5.48
CA TYR A 7 -8.45 -6.77 6.67
C TYR A 7 -6.97 -6.98 6.30
N LEU A 8 -6.10 -6.28 7.00
CA LEU A 8 -4.65 -6.39 6.87
C LEU A 8 -4.03 -6.75 8.22
N PHE A 9 -2.96 -7.52 8.17
CA PHE A 9 -2.11 -7.85 9.30
C PHE A 9 -0.78 -7.16 9.08
N ILE A 10 -0.25 -6.54 10.12
CA ILE A 10 1.07 -5.91 10.12
C ILE A 10 1.99 -6.73 11.01
N PHE A 11 3.21 -6.96 10.57
CA PHE A 11 4.25 -7.58 11.36
C PHE A 11 5.45 -6.64 11.42
N GLU A 12 5.73 -6.13 12.61
CA GLU A 12 6.84 -5.22 12.85
C GLU A 12 7.42 -5.47 14.25
N ASN A 13 8.75 -5.38 14.38
CA ASN A 13 9.44 -5.57 15.66
C ASN A 13 9.11 -6.91 16.35
N GLN A 14 8.94 -7.98 15.56
CA GLN A 14 8.51 -9.32 16.02
C GLN A 14 7.07 -9.37 16.59
N ILE A 15 6.29 -8.31 16.46
CA ILE A 15 4.91 -8.22 16.92
C ILE A 15 3.98 -8.23 15.71
N GLN A 16 3.07 -9.21 15.69
CA GLN A 16 1.98 -9.26 14.73
C GLN A 16 0.78 -8.47 15.25
N GLN A 17 0.31 -7.51 14.48
CA GLN A 17 -0.86 -6.69 14.77
C GLN A 17 -1.91 -6.90 13.69
N GLY A 18 -3.09 -7.40 14.05
CA GLY A 18 -4.16 -7.66 13.09
C GLY A 18 -5.28 -8.53 13.64
N PRO A 19 -6.41 -8.63 12.92
CA PRO A 19 -6.74 -7.95 11.66
C PRO A 19 -7.11 -6.45 11.85
N LEU A 20 -6.49 -5.58 11.05
CA LEU A 20 -6.72 -4.13 11.05
C LEU A 20 -7.37 -3.69 9.73
N PRO A 21 -8.32 -2.74 9.75
CA PRO A 21 -8.85 -2.17 8.52
C PRO A 21 -7.81 -1.28 7.83
N PRO A 22 -7.89 -1.09 6.50
CA PRO A 22 -6.90 -0.34 5.74
C PRO A 22 -6.74 1.11 6.20
N GLY A 23 -7.85 1.74 6.60
CA GLY A 23 -7.80 3.11 7.15
C GLY A 23 -7.01 3.20 8.47
N ARG A 24 -6.97 2.13 9.26
CA ARG A 24 -6.17 2.08 10.50
C ARG A 24 -4.70 1.86 10.18
N VAL A 25 -4.36 0.95 9.27
CA VAL A 25 -2.98 0.76 8.80
C VAL A 25 -2.40 2.04 8.22
N GLN A 26 -3.17 2.74 7.38
CA GLN A 26 -2.73 4.02 6.81
C GLN A 26 -2.51 5.10 7.87
N ARG A 27 -3.33 5.09 8.93
CA ARG A 27 -3.14 5.98 10.08
C ARG A 27 -1.86 5.63 10.83
N MET A 28 -1.64 4.35 11.14
CA MET A 28 -0.43 3.88 11.83
C MET A 28 0.84 4.24 11.06
N LEU A 29 0.82 4.07 9.73
CA LEU A 29 1.95 4.47 8.88
C LEU A 29 2.19 5.99 8.92
N ARG A 30 1.12 6.81 8.92
CA ARG A 30 1.24 8.26 9.04
C ARG A 30 1.69 8.72 10.43
N ASP A 31 1.27 8.01 11.47
CA ASP A 31 1.61 8.29 12.86
C ASP A 31 3.06 7.90 13.17
N GLY A 32 3.66 7.04 12.33
CA GLY A 32 4.98 6.45 12.57
C GLY A 32 4.94 5.27 13.55
N GLU A 33 3.73 4.77 13.86
CA GLU A 33 3.51 3.52 14.63
C GLU A 33 4.07 2.31 13.88
N ILE A 34 4.08 2.38 12.55
CA ILE A 34 4.70 1.38 11.67
C ILE A 34 5.55 2.07 10.62
N THR A 35 6.66 1.46 10.25
CA THR A 35 7.63 1.95 9.26
C THR A 35 7.31 1.43 7.85
N ASP A 36 7.95 2.00 6.83
CA ASP A 36 7.85 1.52 5.45
C ASP A 36 8.43 0.10 5.26
N ALA A 37 9.25 -0.36 6.21
CA ALA A 37 9.78 -1.72 6.31
C ALA A 37 8.79 -2.72 6.94
N ALA A 38 7.68 -2.25 7.52
CA ALA A 38 6.68 -3.10 8.13
C ALA A 38 6.12 -4.09 7.10
N LEU A 39 6.03 -5.36 7.48
CA LEU A 39 5.47 -6.40 6.64
C LEU A 39 3.95 -6.38 6.76
N VAL A 40 3.26 -6.27 5.62
CA VAL A 40 1.81 -6.35 5.54
C VAL A 40 1.37 -7.65 4.86
N TRP A 41 0.35 -8.28 5.43
CA TRP A 41 -0.32 -9.44 4.85
C TRP A 41 -1.82 -9.20 4.78
N ARG A 42 -2.48 -9.78 3.77
CA ARG A 42 -3.94 -9.78 3.63
C ARG A 42 -4.34 -11.11 3.00
N GLU A 43 -5.57 -11.55 3.16
CA GLU A 43 -6.06 -12.83 2.59
C GLU A 43 -5.87 -12.98 1.06
N ARG A 44 -5.73 -11.87 0.33
CA ARG A 44 -5.47 -11.86 -1.12
C ARG A 44 -3.98 -11.83 -1.49
N LEU A 45 -3.09 -11.81 -0.51
CA LEU A 45 -1.65 -11.95 -0.69
C LEU A 45 -1.23 -13.35 -0.25
N THR A 46 -0.47 -14.02 -1.09
CA THR A 46 0.05 -15.36 -0.82
C THR A 46 1.12 -15.36 0.27
N GLU A 47 1.75 -14.20 0.53
CA GLU A 47 2.89 -14.04 1.41
C GLU A 47 2.93 -12.64 2.04
N TRP A 48 3.67 -12.50 3.14
CA TRP A 48 3.92 -11.21 3.78
C TRP A 48 4.75 -10.33 2.85
N GLN A 49 4.29 -9.11 2.57
CA GLN A 49 5.03 -8.18 1.72
C GLN A 49 5.29 -6.86 2.46
N PRO A 50 6.45 -6.22 2.29
CA PRO A 50 6.69 -4.93 2.90
C PRO A 50 5.70 -3.88 2.39
N ILE A 51 5.21 -3.04 3.28
CA ILE A 51 4.19 -2.03 2.96
C ILE A 51 4.68 -1.07 1.88
N SER A 52 5.99 -0.75 1.85
CA SER A 52 6.61 0.02 0.78
C SER A 52 6.44 -0.62 -0.61
N SER A 53 6.60 -1.94 -0.72
CA SER A 53 6.39 -2.68 -1.98
C SER A 53 4.91 -2.68 -2.41
N VAL A 54 4.00 -2.79 -1.45
CA VAL A 54 2.56 -2.71 -1.71
C VAL A 54 2.17 -1.30 -2.16
N LEU A 55 2.69 -0.25 -1.52
CA LEU A 55 2.46 1.15 -1.89
C LEU A 55 3.05 1.48 -3.26
N GLN A 56 4.28 1.04 -3.55
CA GLN A 56 4.89 1.20 -4.87
C GLN A 56 4.08 0.50 -5.97
N ARG A 57 3.51 -0.67 -5.70
CA ARG A 57 2.61 -1.34 -6.67
C ARG A 57 1.32 -0.56 -6.93
N LEU A 58 0.79 0.15 -5.94
CA LEU A 58 -0.37 1.02 -6.10
C LEU A 58 0.00 2.32 -6.81
N ALA A 59 1.17 2.91 -6.50
CA ALA A 59 1.68 4.11 -7.15
C ALA A 59 2.10 3.87 -8.61
N GLY A 60 2.65 2.70 -8.91
CA GLY A 60 3.10 2.28 -10.24
C GLY A 60 1.99 2.00 -11.26
N TRP A 61 0.72 2.26 -10.91
CA TRP A 61 -0.34 2.41 -11.92
C TRP A 61 -0.31 3.81 -12.57
N SER A 62 0.25 4.82 -11.91
CA SER A 62 0.31 6.19 -12.47
C SER A 62 1.46 6.42 -13.47
N GLU A 63 2.47 5.56 -13.51
CA GLU A 63 3.67 5.78 -14.35
C GLU A 63 3.60 5.09 -15.71
N ARG A 64 2.75 4.08 -15.89
CA ARG A 64 2.55 3.46 -17.21
C ARG A 64 1.71 4.29 -18.18
N THR A 65 0.98 5.30 -17.69
CA THR A 65 0.39 6.35 -18.54
C THR A 65 1.38 7.49 -18.79
N ALA A 66 2.21 7.84 -17.79
CA ALA A 66 3.20 8.92 -17.92
C ALA A 66 4.30 8.62 -18.95
N SER A 67 4.74 7.36 -19.08
CA SER A 67 5.73 6.97 -20.09
C SER A 67 5.23 7.06 -21.53
N LEU A 68 3.91 7.06 -21.77
CA LEU A 68 3.34 7.38 -23.09
C LEU A 68 3.19 8.90 -23.29
N ALA A 69 2.85 9.64 -22.23
CA ALA A 69 2.69 11.09 -22.27
C ALA A 69 4.01 11.86 -22.50
N LEU A 70 5.17 11.30 -22.11
CA LEU A 70 6.47 11.90 -22.44
C LEU A 70 6.95 11.63 -23.88
N SER A 71 6.34 10.66 -24.58
CA SER A 71 6.72 10.30 -25.95
C SER A 71 5.87 11.02 -27.01
N ILE A 72 4.69 11.51 -26.64
CA ILE A 72 3.85 12.37 -27.48
C ILE A 72 3.82 13.74 -26.83
N GLY A 73 4.54 14.70 -27.43
CA GLY A 73 4.70 16.05 -26.92
C GLY A 73 3.39 16.80 -26.82
N GLU A 74 2.73 16.70 -25.67
CA GLU A 74 1.52 17.46 -25.34
C GLU A 74 1.74 18.21 -24.01
N PRO A 75 1.54 19.54 -23.97
CA PRO A 75 1.70 20.29 -22.73
C PRO A 75 0.49 20.05 -21.81
N LEU A 76 0.78 19.80 -20.53
CA LEU A 76 -0.25 19.73 -19.47
C LEU A 76 -0.92 21.11 -19.29
N PRO A 77 -2.24 21.18 -19.08
CA PRO A 77 -2.91 22.38 -18.57
C PRO A 77 -2.61 22.65 -17.08
#